data_AF-A0A1Y3AJI8-F1
#
_entry.id   AF-A0A1Y3AJI8-F1
#
_cell.length_a   1.000
_cell.length_b   1.000
_cell.length_c   1.000
_cell.angle_alpha   90.00
_cell.angle_beta   90.00
_cell.angle_gamma   90.00
#
_symmetry.space_group_name_H-M   'P 1'
#
loop_
_entity.id
_entity.type
_entity.pdbx_description
1 polymer ?
#
loop_
_entity_poly.entity_id
_entity_poly.type
_entity_poly.pdbx_seq_one_letter_code
_entity_poly.pdbx_strand_id
1 'polypeptide(L)'
;MTGGVLASIDPSVLAEGVNLMWVAVVCFLIFFMHAGFAMLEAGQVRAKNVANQLTKNLLTWSVGVIVYFLIGFGIEGVAGGAGFSAASALGDGGWVNSWLFGAVFAMTAATIVSGAVAGRAKLRAYVAYTFAISAVIYPVVAGITWGGGFLGGAGLGFTDFAGGMIVHGMGGIAGLTAAYVLGPRMDRYAEDGSTNVIPGHSMTFAVLGTLILAFGWYGFNVGTTATVFSVSESGELALGGYAAVGRVSLGTTLGMAAGGVGAALASVALSKKVDTLYVANGLLAGLVGVTGIANLATWWGAIAVGLVCGLQLPLVFEFVADRMKIDDVCAVFPVHGSAGVLGVLALPFVSINGFSVDVLVSQVIGVVVIAAWTVVATAVVFGLFKAVGQARVTPEHERDGLDVSEHGVETYPEFGRANVATDGGSAVVDTTDESPRADGGEEAGAEIKMVTAVVRPDKLGAIKQALAEVNAPSLTVTNVSGRGSQPAKKGQWRGEEFTVDLHQKVKVEVVVADIPADEVAEAIADAAETGEPGDGKVFIMPVEDALQVRTGTTGPEAV
;
A
#
# COMPACT_ATOMS: atom_id res chain seq x y z
N MET A 1 -0.47 35.56 -49.96
CA MET A 1 -1.77 35.16 -49.38
C MET A 1 -1.63 33.81 -48.67
N THR A 2 -0.98 33.80 -47.51
CA THR A 2 -0.84 32.59 -46.65
C THR A 2 -1.31 32.86 -45.21
N GLY A 3 -2.09 33.93 -44.99
CA GLY A 3 -2.61 34.35 -43.68
C GLY A 3 -4.09 34.02 -43.48
N GLY A 4 -4.62 32.95 -44.08
CA GLY A 4 -6.08 32.80 -44.27
C GLY A 4 -6.80 31.79 -43.38
N VAL A 5 -6.12 31.04 -42.51
CA VAL A 5 -6.80 30.00 -41.66
C VAL A 5 -6.41 30.11 -40.18
N LEU A 6 -5.18 30.50 -39.86
CA LEU A 6 -4.77 30.73 -38.46
C LEU A 6 -5.15 32.12 -37.93
N ALA A 7 -5.46 33.09 -38.80
CA ALA A 7 -5.88 34.44 -38.41
C ALA A 7 -7.39 34.57 -38.09
N SER A 8 -8.16 33.48 -38.20
CA SER A 8 -9.62 33.49 -37.99
C SER A 8 -10.07 32.72 -36.75
N ILE A 9 -9.15 32.14 -35.98
CA ILE A 9 -9.48 31.42 -34.73
C ILE A 9 -9.22 32.38 -33.59
N ASP A 10 -10.25 32.61 -32.76
CA ASP A 10 -10.10 33.35 -31.51
C ASP A 10 -9.06 32.64 -30.61
N PRO A 11 -7.94 33.30 -30.26
CA PRO A 11 -6.91 32.72 -29.41
C PRO A 11 -7.44 32.21 -28.06
N SER A 12 -8.54 32.80 -27.56
CA SER A 12 -9.17 32.36 -26.31
C SER A 12 -9.80 30.96 -26.43
N VAL A 13 -10.41 30.64 -27.57
CA VAL A 13 -10.99 29.32 -27.85
C VAL A 13 -9.90 28.25 -27.89
N LEU A 14 -8.77 28.56 -28.53
CA LEU A 14 -7.62 27.66 -28.55
C LEU A 14 -7.01 27.47 -27.16
N ALA A 15 -6.84 28.57 -26.40
CA ALA A 15 -6.30 28.51 -25.05
C ALA A 15 -7.19 27.68 -24.12
N GLU A 16 -8.49 27.94 -24.13
CA GLU A 16 -9.46 27.19 -23.31
C GLU A 16 -9.48 25.70 -23.69
N GLY A 17 -9.57 25.38 -24.97
CA GLY A 17 -9.60 23.98 -25.44
C GLY A 17 -8.34 23.19 -25.05
N VAL A 18 -7.16 23.79 -25.20
CA VAL A 18 -5.89 23.14 -24.83
C VAL A 18 -5.73 23.03 -23.32
N ASN A 19 -6.08 24.07 -22.56
CA ASN A 19 -6.03 24.05 -21.11
C ASN A 19 -6.97 22.98 -20.53
N LEU A 20 -8.22 22.90 -21.00
CA LEU A 20 -9.17 21.88 -20.57
C LEU A 20 -8.69 20.46 -20.90
N MET A 21 -8.18 20.23 -22.11
CA MET A 21 -7.63 18.94 -22.51
C MET A 21 -6.45 18.54 -21.61
N TRP A 22 -5.53 19.47 -21.36
CA TRP A 22 -4.38 19.24 -20.48
C TRP A 22 -4.81 18.89 -19.07
N VAL A 23 -5.68 19.71 -18.46
CA VAL A 23 -6.17 19.48 -17.09
C VAL A 23 -6.94 18.16 -16.98
N ALA A 24 -7.74 17.78 -17.99
CA ALA A 24 -8.44 16.50 -18.00
C ALA A 24 -7.45 15.32 -17.99
N VAL A 25 -6.44 15.32 -18.88
CA VAL A 25 -5.39 14.29 -18.92
C VAL A 25 -4.66 14.19 -17.59
N VAL A 26 -4.32 15.34 -17.01
CA VAL A 26 -3.69 15.45 -15.69
C VAL A 26 -4.55 14.83 -14.60
N CYS A 27 -5.84 15.16 -14.56
CA CYS A 27 -6.78 14.58 -13.59
C CYS A 27 -6.87 13.05 -13.73
N PHE A 28 -6.83 12.52 -14.96
CA PHE A 28 -6.86 11.06 -15.19
C PHE A 28 -5.57 10.37 -14.73
N LEU A 29 -4.41 11.01 -14.90
CA LEU A 29 -3.14 10.50 -14.37
C LEU A 29 -3.14 10.49 -12.83
N ILE A 30 -3.66 11.55 -12.20
CA ILE A 30 -3.75 11.61 -10.73
C ILE A 30 -4.80 10.60 -10.23
N PHE A 31 -5.94 10.43 -10.89
CA PHE A 31 -6.88 9.35 -10.59
C PHE A 31 -6.18 7.98 -10.65
N PHE A 32 -5.35 7.73 -11.66
CA PHE A 32 -4.63 6.47 -11.79
C PHE A 32 -3.63 6.23 -10.63
N MET A 33 -3.21 7.28 -9.90
CA MET A 33 -2.46 7.11 -8.65
C MET A 33 -3.24 6.34 -7.60
N HIS A 34 -4.59 6.35 -7.60
CA HIS A 34 -5.37 5.50 -6.69
C HIS A 34 -5.16 4.01 -6.92
N ALA A 35 -4.97 3.57 -8.18
CA ALA A 35 -4.57 2.20 -8.46
C ALA A 35 -3.16 1.92 -7.88
N GLY A 36 -2.27 2.92 -7.95
CA GLY A 36 -0.95 2.88 -7.33
C GLY A 36 -0.99 2.71 -5.81
N PHE A 37 -1.77 3.53 -5.10
CA PHE A 37 -1.99 3.41 -3.64
C PHE A 37 -2.58 2.05 -3.30
N ALA A 38 -3.63 1.61 -4.02
CA ALA A 38 -4.27 0.33 -3.79
C ALA A 38 -3.27 -0.84 -3.90
N MET A 39 -2.44 -0.87 -4.95
CA MET A 39 -1.43 -1.93 -5.11
C MET A 39 -0.29 -1.82 -4.09
N LEU A 40 0.19 -0.61 -3.81
CA LEU A 40 1.28 -0.38 -2.87
C LEU A 40 0.89 -0.88 -1.47
N GLU A 41 -0.27 -0.43 -1.00
CA GLU A 41 -0.76 -0.76 0.34
C GLU A 41 -1.19 -2.21 0.42
N ALA A 42 -1.86 -2.75 -0.61
CA ALA A 42 -2.16 -4.18 -0.67
C ALA A 42 -0.88 -4.99 -0.45
N GLY A 43 0.18 -4.72 -1.20
CA GLY A 43 1.46 -5.44 -1.08
C GLY A 43 2.10 -5.36 0.30
N GLN A 44 1.87 -4.27 1.03
CA GLN A 44 2.45 -4.01 2.35
C GLN A 44 1.57 -4.48 3.53
N VAL A 45 0.32 -4.87 3.29
CA VAL A 45 -0.53 -5.51 4.31
C VAL A 45 -0.42 -7.04 4.24
N ARG A 46 -0.77 -7.70 5.36
CA ARG A 46 -0.90 -9.17 5.42
C ARG A 46 -2.03 -9.63 4.49
N ALA A 47 -1.90 -10.83 3.93
CA ALA A 47 -2.81 -11.40 2.93
C ALA A 47 -4.29 -11.40 3.38
N LYS A 48 -4.53 -11.56 4.68
CA LYS A 48 -5.85 -11.57 5.32
C LYS A 48 -6.55 -10.20 5.41
N ASN A 49 -5.92 -9.13 4.92
CA ASN A 49 -6.42 -7.75 5.00
C ASN A 49 -6.41 -7.04 3.64
N VAL A 50 -6.18 -7.75 2.54
CA VAL A 50 -6.00 -7.17 1.21
C VAL A 50 -7.33 -6.66 0.65
N ALA A 51 -8.40 -7.46 0.66
CA ALA A 51 -9.72 -7.02 0.22
C ALA A 51 -10.17 -5.78 0.98
N ASN A 52 -9.97 -5.77 2.30
CA ASN A 52 -10.27 -4.59 3.10
C ASN A 52 -9.47 -3.35 2.68
N GLN A 53 -8.19 -3.51 2.33
CA GLN A 53 -7.34 -2.40 1.90
C GLN A 53 -7.77 -1.84 0.53
N LEU A 54 -8.09 -2.73 -0.41
CA LEU A 54 -8.60 -2.36 -1.73
C LEU A 54 -9.95 -1.65 -1.62
N THR A 55 -10.87 -2.17 -0.80
CA THR A 55 -12.18 -1.55 -0.57
C THR A 55 -12.05 -0.16 0.04
N LYS A 56 -11.12 0.06 0.99
CA LYS A 56 -10.84 1.40 1.54
C LYS A 56 -10.40 2.38 0.45
N ASN A 57 -9.52 1.97 -0.46
CA ASN A 57 -9.10 2.81 -1.60
C ASN A 57 -10.27 3.16 -2.52
N LEU A 58 -11.08 2.18 -2.91
CA LEU A 58 -12.25 2.40 -3.77
C LEU A 58 -13.27 3.33 -3.13
N LEU A 59 -13.61 3.10 -1.86
CA LEU A 59 -14.54 3.95 -1.12
C LEU A 59 -13.99 5.36 -0.88
N THR A 60 -12.67 5.51 -0.77
CA THR A 60 -12.05 6.84 -0.66
C THR A 60 -12.40 7.70 -1.85
N TRP A 61 -12.24 7.14 -3.06
CA TRP A 61 -12.63 7.82 -4.27
C TRP A 61 -14.14 8.02 -4.35
N SER A 62 -14.92 6.94 -4.25
CA SER A 62 -16.38 6.99 -4.46
C SER A 62 -17.09 7.94 -3.51
N VAL A 63 -16.77 7.90 -2.21
CA VAL A 63 -17.38 8.80 -1.22
C VAL A 63 -16.75 10.19 -1.32
N GLY A 64 -15.44 10.28 -1.39
CA GLY A 64 -14.75 11.54 -1.26
C GLY A 64 -15.01 12.50 -2.42
N VAL A 65 -15.09 12.04 -3.68
CA VAL A 65 -15.37 12.96 -4.81
C VAL A 65 -16.78 13.52 -4.76
N ILE A 66 -17.76 12.71 -4.32
CA ILE A 66 -19.15 13.13 -4.13
C ILE A 66 -19.22 14.17 -3.00
N VAL A 67 -18.56 13.90 -1.88
CA VAL A 67 -18.56 14.81 -0.73
C VAL A 67 -17.83 16.11 -1.05
N TYR A 68 -16.71 16.04 -1.76
CA TYR A 68 -15.99 17.23 -2.19
C TYR A 68 -16.81 18.07 -3.18
N PHE A 69 -17.53 17.44 -4.12
CA PHE A 69 -18.46 18.14 -5.02
C PHE A 69 -19.58 18.89 -4.26
N LEU A 70 -20.23 18.21 -3.32
CA LEU A 70 -21.41 18.75 -2.63
C LEU A 70 -21.06 19.75 -1.53
N ILE A 71 -19.92 19.56 -0.85
CA ILE A 71 -19.56 20.30 0.36
C ILE A 71 -18.15 20.88 0.25
N GLY A 72 -17.16 20.04 -0.03
CA GLY A 72 -15.75 20.41 0.07
C GLY A 72 -15.38 21.62 -0.77
N PHE A 73 -15.79 21.67 -2.04
CA PHE A 73 -15.52 22.78 -2.95
C PHE A 73 -16.03 24.13 -2.40
N GLY A 74 -17.22 24.13 -1.80
CA GLY A 74 -17.77 25.35 -1.20
C GLY A 74 -17.06 25.75 0.09
N ILE A 75 -16.64 24.79 0.91
CA ILE A 75 -15.84 25.06 2.12
C ILE A 75 -14.46 25.60 1.77
N GLU A 76 -13.84 25.11 0.70
CA GLU A 76 -12.58 25.65 0.18
C GLU A 76 -12.72 27.13 -0.18
N GLY A 77 -13.79 27.49 -0.89
CA GLY A 77 -14.11 28.89 -1.19
C GLY A 77 -14.24 29.75 0.08
N VAL A 78 -14.98 29.27 1.08
CA VAL A 78 -15.13 29.97 2.38
C VAL A 78 -13.78 30.17 3.08
N ALA A 79 -12.96 29.13 3.15
CA ALA A 79 -11.64 29.20 3.78
C ALA A 79 -10.66 30.10 3.01
N GLY A 80 -10.83 30.22 1.69
CA GLY A 80 -10.13 31.16 0.82
C GLY A 80 -10.57 32.62 0.96
N GLY A 81 -11.60 32.91 1.75
CA GLY A 81 -12.16 34.25 1.90
C GLY A 81 -13.22 34.61 0.85
N ALA A 82 -13.55 33.67 -0.04
CA ALA A 82 -14.76 33.77 -0.86
C ALA A 82 -16.00 33.33 -0.06
N GLY A 83 -17.19 33.45 -0.65
CA GLY A 83 -18.41 32.87 -0.09
C GLY A 83 -18.50 31.36 -0.37
N PHE A 84 -19.47 30.69 0.26
CA PHE A 84 -19.80 29.33 -0.11
C PHE A 84 -20.42 29.30 -1.52
N SER A 85 -19.83 28.51 -2.42
CA SER A 85 -20.37 28.23 -3.76
C SER A 85 -20.34 26.73 -4.02
N ALA A 86 -21.47 26.15 -4.40
CA ALA A 86 -21.52 24.75 -4.78
C ALA A 86 -20.80 24.53 -6.12
N ALA A 87 -20.13 23.39 -6.30
CA ALA A 87 -19.46 23.06 -7.56
C ALA A 87 -20.42 23.04 -8.76
N SER A 88 -21.72 22.77 -8.53
CA SER A 88 -22.76 22.84 -9.56
C SER A 88 -23.04 24.25 -10.09
N ALA A 89 -22.56 25.29 -9.41
CA ALA A 89 -22.67 26.68 -9.87
C ALA A 89 -21.56 27.07 -10.88
N LEU A 90 -20.58 26.19 -11.10
CA LEU A 90 -19.55 26.37 -12.11
C LEU A 90 -20.13 26.14 -13.52
N GLY A 91 -19.62 26.87 -14.51
CA GLY A 91 -19.85 26.54 -15.92
C GLY A 91 -19.05 25.31 -16.37
N ASP A 92 -19.37 24.78 -17.55
CA ASP A 92 -18.83 23.51 -18.08
C ASP A 92 -17.29 23.39 -17.96
N GLY A 93 -16.53 24.44 -18.30
CA GLY A 93 -15.07 24.44 -18.16
C GLY A 93 -14.57 24.40 -16.70
N GLY A 94 -15.33 24.97 -15.77
CA GLY A 94 -15.02 24.99 -14.34
C GLY A 94 -15.16 23.63 -13.67
N TRP A 95 -16.00 22.73 -14.20
CA TRP A 95 -16.10 21.37 -13.68
C TRP A 95 -14.79 20.61 -13.82
N VAL A 96 -14.03 20.85 -14.90
CA VAL A 96 -12.70 20.25 -15.09
C VAL A 96 -11.63 21.08 -14.38
N ASN A 97 -11.53 22.38 -14.69
CA ASN A 97 -10.41 23.21 -14.25
C ASN A 97 -10.43 23.57 -12.76
N SER A 98 -11.57 23.44 -12.09
CA SER A 98 -11.71 23.81 -10.68
C SER A 98 -12.13 22.61 -9.85
N TRP A 99 -13.32 22.05 -10.11
CA TRP A 99 -13.83 20.97 -9.26
C TRP A 99 -13.03 19.68 -9.39
N LEU A 100 -12.93 19.10 -10.60
CA LEU A 100 -12.24 17.82 -10.79
C LEU A 100 -10.77 17.93 -10.45
N PHE A 101 -10.14 19.05 -10.85
CA PHE A 101 -8.75 19.34 -10.51
C PHE A 101 -8.55 19.40 -8.99
N GLY A 102 -9.37 20.12 -8.23
CA GLY A 102 -9.27 20.10 -6.76
C GLY A 102 -9.59 18.73 -6.14
N ALA A 103 -10.58 18.02 -6.69
CA ALA A 103 -11.03 16.73 -6.19
C ALA A 103 -9.92 15.67 -6.24
N VAL A 104 -9.11 15.61 -7.30
CA VAL A 104 -8.05 14.60 -7.41
C VAL A 104 -6.93 14.79 -6.37
N PHE A 105 -6.60 16.04 -5.99
CA PHE A 105 -5.65 16.31 -4.90
C PHE A 105 -6.28 16.01 -3.53
N ALA A 106 -7.57 16.34 -3.35
CA ALA A 106 -8.31 16.00 -2.14
C ALA A 106 -8.36 14.48 -1.89
N MET A 107 -8.61 13.69 -2.95
CA MET A 107 -8.66 12.23 -2.85
C MET A 107 -7.28 11.63 -2.59
N THR A 108 -6.25 12.23 -3.16
CA THR A 108 -4.85 11.87 -2.85
C THR A 108 -4.56 12.11 -1.37
N ALA A 109 -4.92 13.27 -0.80
CA ALA A 109 -4.74 13.54 0.63
C ALA A 109 -5.51 12.53 1.51
N ALA A 110 -6.74 12.20 1.13
CA ALA A 110 -7.59 11.27 1.86
C ALA A 110 -7.02 9.84 1.88
N THR A 111 -6.54 9.35 0.73
CA THR A 111 -6.10 7.95 0.57
C THR A 111 -4.80 7.65 1.30
N ILE A 112 -3.92 8.66 1.50
CA ILE A 112 -2.65 8.52 2.23
C ILE A 112 -2.85 7.92 3.64
N VAL A 113 -3.94 8.29 4.33
CA VAL A 113 -4.20 7.82 5.70
C VAL A 113 -4.53 6.33 5.76
N SER A 114 -5.02 5.76 4.66
CA SER A 114 -5.50 4.38 4.62
C SER A 114 -4.38 3.38 4.91
N GLY A 115 -3.18 3.61 4.37
CA GLY A 115 -1.99 2.82 4.65
C GLY A 115 -1.54 2.91 6.12
N ALA A 116 -1.69 4.05 6.78
CA ALA A 116 -1.27 4.21 8.18
C ALA A 116 -2.16 3.40 9.13
N VAL A 117 -3.48 3.32 8.84
CA VAL A 117 -4.51 2.68 9.68
C VAL A 117 -4.85 1.24 9.26
N ALA A 118 -4.11 0.69 8.31
CA ALA A 118 -4.33 -0.65 7.75
C ALA A 118 -4.29 -1.77 8.81
N GLY A 119 -5.07 -2.82 8.58
CA GLY A 119 -5.06 -4.04 9.39
C GLY A 119 -5.76 -3.97 10.75
N ARG A 120 -6.27 -2.79 11.20
CA ARG A 120 -7.04 -2.70 12.48
C ARG A 120 -8.18 -1.69 12.53
N ALA A 121 -8.23 -0.72 11.61
CA ALA A 121 -9.31 0.26 11.59
C ALA A 121 -10.61 -0.34 11.06
N LYS A 122 -11.73 -0.12 11.78
CA LYS A 122 -13.08 -0.45 11.31
C LYS A 122 -13.39 0.29 10.02
N LEU A 123 -14.03 -0.36 9.05
CA LEU A 123 -14.28 0.24 7.74
C LEU A 123 -15.14 1.51 7.85
N ARG A 124 -16.19 1.49 8.67
CA ARG A 124 -17.06 2.65 8.92
C ARG A 124 -16.34 3.87 9.49
N ALA A 125 -15.35 3.66 10.36
CA ALA A 125 -14.57 4.77 10.94
C ALA A 125 -13.69 5.40 9.85
N TYR A 126 -13.13 4.57 8.97
CA TYR A 126 -12.36 5.04 7.83
C TYR A 126 -13.24 5.81 6.83
N VAL A 127 -14.42 5.31 6.46
CA VAL A 127 -15.34 6.00 5.54
C VAL A 127 -15.82 7.34 6.12
N ALA A 128 -16.11 7.40 7.42
CA ALA A 128 -16.48 8.65 8.07
C ALA A 128 -15.30 9.65 8.11
N TYR A 129 -14.08 9.16 8.28
CA TYR A 129 -12.88 9.98 8.12
C TYR A 129 -12.74 10.51 6.68
N THR A 130 -12.90 9.65 5.66
CA THR A 130 -12.94 10.07 4.24
C THR A 130 -13.96 11.18 4.03
N PHE A 131 -15.17 11.04 4.55
CA PHE A 131 -16.18 12.10 4.48
C PHE A 131 -15.66 13.41 5.11
N ALA A 132 -15.12 13.36 6.33
CA ALA A 132 -14.65 14.54 7.04
C ALA A 132 -13.48 15.24 6.33
N ILE A 133 -12.50 14.47 5.82
CA ILE A 133 -11.37 15.06 5.10
C ILE A 133 -11.79 15.68 3.77
N SER A 134 -12.68 15.03 3.02
CA SER A 134 -13.19 15.56 1.75
C SER A 134 -14.14 16.75 1.92
N ALA A 135 -14.89 16.82 3.03
CA ALA A 135 -15.83 17.91 3.28
C ALA A 135 -15.16 19.14 3.90
N VAL A 136 -14.20 18.95 4.81
CA VAL A 136 -13.70 20.03 5.68
C VAL A 136 -12.18 20.02 5.84
N ILE A 137 -11.56 18.90 6.24
CA ILE A 137 -10.15 18.95 6.68
C ILE A 137 -9.22 19.39 5.54
N TYR A 138 -9.32 18.75 4.36
CA TYR A 138 -8.56 19.13 3.17
C TYR A 138 -9.02 20.47 2.58
N PRO A 139 -10.33 20.69 2.32
CA PRO A 139 -10.81 21.96 1.76
C PRO A 139 -10.38 23.19 2.55
N VAL A 140 -10.35 23.13 3.87
CA VAL A 140 -9.87 24.26 4.69
C VAL A 140 -8.40 24.56 4.40
N VAL A 141 -7.54 23.53 4.34
CA VAL A 141 -6.11 23.70 4.02
C VAL A 141 -5.93 24.24 2.60
N ALA A 142 -6.65 23.70 1.62
CA ALA A 142 -6.62 24.17 0.24
C ALA A 142 -7.09 25.64 0.15
N GLY A 143 -8.16 26.00 0.86
CA GLY A 143 -8.71 27.35 0.85
C GLY A 143 -7.78 28.39 1.48
N ILE A 144 -7.25 28.12 2.68
CA ILE A 144 -6.35 29.06 3.36
C ILE A 144 -5.03 29.26 2.63
N THR A 145 -4.67 28.36 1.70
CA THR A 145 -3.45 28.41 0.88
C THR A 145 -3.77 28.76 -0.59
N TRP A 146 -4.12 27.78 -1.41
CA TRP A 146 -4.39 27.92 -2.85
C TRP A 146 -5.67 28.69 -3.17
N GLY A 147 -6.69 28.62 -2.31
CA GLY A 147 -7.97 29.31 -2.49
C GLY A 147 -7.94 30.82 -2.23
N GLY A 148 -6.77 31.40 -1.97
CA GLY A 148 -6.59 32.85 -1.76
C GLY A 148 -6.64 33.31 -0.30
N GLY A 149 -6.72 32.38 0.65
CA GLY A 149 -6.73 32.72 2.07
C GLY A 149 -5.39 33.23 2.61
N PHE A 150 -5.34 33.47 3.92
CA PHE A 150 -4.26 34.24 4.56
C PHE A 150 -2.86 33.62 4.48
N LEU A 151 -2.72 32.30 4.27
CA LEU A 151 -1.41 31.70 4.05
C LEU A 151 -0.93 31.91 2.61
N GLY A 152 -1.84 32.03 1.65
CA GLY A 152 -1.54 32.13 0.22
C GLY A 152 -0.75 33.38 -0.19
N GLY A 153 -0.53 33.52 -1.49
CA GLY A 153 0.34 34.57 -2.07
C GLY A 153 -0.08 36.01 -1.74
N ALA A 154 -1.37 36.27 -1.55
CA ALA A 154 -1.89 37.58 -1.16
C ALA A 154 -1.78 37.89 0.35
N GLY A 155 -1.44 36.87 1.16
CA GLY A 155 -1.27 36.98 2.61
C GLY A 155 0.19 36.78 3.01
N LEU A 156 0.47 35.71 3.75
CA LEU A 156 1.81 35.41 4.26
C LEU A 156 2.79 34.88 3.21
N GLY A 157 2.33 34.56 1.99
CA GLY A 157 3.23 34.12 0.92
C GLY A 157 3.74 32.68 1.07
N PHE A 158 3.04 31.83 1.82
CA PHE A 158 3.30 30.39 1.82
C PHE A 158 3.15 29.86 0.39
N THR A 159 4.19 29.20 -0.09
CA THR A 159 4.25 28.65 -1.44
C THR A 159 4.39 27.13 -1.37
N ASP A 160 3.47 26.45 -2.01
CA ASP A 160 3.50 25.00 -2.18
C ASP A 160 2.91 24.72 -3.56
N PHE A 161 3.76 24.33 -4.51
CA PHE A 161 3.40 24.29 -5.91
C PHE A 161 2.31 23.26 -6.21
N ALA A 162 2.58 21.98 -5.95
CA ALA A 162 1.65 20.88 -6.24
C ALA A 162 1.17 20.15 -4.96
N GLY A 163 1.49 20.63 -3.75
CA GLY A 163 0.93 20.08 -2.52
C GLY A 163 1.88 19.17 -1.76
N GLY A 164 3.18 19.52 -1.72
CA GLY A 164 4.16 18.83 -0.88
C GLY A 164 3.75 18.83 0.59
N MET A 165 3.26 19.96 1.10
CA MET A 165 2.69 20.07 2.45
C MET A 165 1.16 19.99 2.44
N ILE A 166 0.49 20.66 1.50
CA ILE A 166 -0.99 20.77 1.44
C ILE A 166 -1.66 19.40 1.25
N VAL A 167 -1.04 18.49 0.49
CA VAL A 167 -1.55 17.14 0.24
C VAL A 167 -0.76 16.11 1.03
N HIS A 168 0.55 16.01 0.77
CA HIS A 168 1.35 14.93 1.34
C HIS A 168 1.71 15.18 2.80
N GLY A 169 2.25 16.35 3.15
CA GLY A 169 2.54 16.70 4.53
C GLY A 169 1.30 16.54 5.43
N MET A 170 0.18 17.11 5.00
CA MET A 170 -1.11 16.98 5.68
C MET A 170 -1.59 15.52 5.75
N GLY A 171 -1.67 14.80 4.63
CA GLY A 171 -2.10 13.40 4.62
C GLY A 171 -1.23 12.51 5.49
N GLY A 172 0.10 12.72 5.49
CA GLY A 172 1.04 11.99 6.31
C GLY A 172 0.90 12.27 7.81
N ILE A 173 0.71 13.54 8.19
CA ILE A 173 0.44 13.94 9.58
C ILE A 173 -0.91 13.42 10.06
N ALA A 174 -1.93 13.46 9.21
CA ALA A 174 -3.23 12.85 9.50
C ALA A 174 -3.08 11.33 9.70
N GLY A 175 -2.32 10.65 8.84
CA GLY A 175 -1.98 9.23 8.96
C GLY A 175 -1.32 8.89 10.29
N LEU A 176 -0.27 9.65 10.67
CA LEU A 176 0.42 9.47 11.95
C LEU A 176 -0.53 9.69 13.14
N THR A 177 -1.35 10.75 13.09
CA THR A 177 -2.31 11.08 14.14
C THR A 177 -3.36 9.97 14.29
N ALA A 178 -3.91 9.49 13.18
CA ALA A 178 -4.87 8.39 13.18
C ALA A 178 -4.25 7.09 13.73
N ALA A 179 -3.03 6.75 13.31
CA ALA A 179 -2.30 5.59 13.80
C ALA A 179 -2.02 5.68 15.31
N TYR A 180 -1.64 6.86 15.82
CA TYR A 180 -1.46 7.11 17.24
C TYR A 180 -2.77 6.91 18.04
N VAL A 181 -3.88 7.48 17.57
CA VAL A 181 -5.18 7.34 18.25
C VAL A 181 -5.66 5.89 18.25
N LEU A 182 -5.52 5.15 17.14
CA LEU A 182 -5.92 3.74 17.03
C LEU A 182 -5.04 2.77 17.83
N GLY A 183 -3.78 3.13 18.04
CA GLY A 183 -2.77 2.26 18.62
C GLY A 183 -2.21 1.21 17.64
N PRO A 184 -1.17 0.47 18.07
CA PRO A 184 -0.44 -0.47 17.23
C PRO A 184 -1.23 -1.73 16.90
N ARG A 185 -0.92 -2.42 15.79
CA ARG A 185 -1.45 -3.76 15.50
C ARG A 185 -1.05 -4.74 16.61
N MET A 186 -1.87 -5.76 16.83
CA MET A 186 -1.52 -6.85 17.75
C MET A 186 -0.17 -7.44 17.35
N ASP A 187 0.59 -7.79 18.38
CA ASP A 187 1.92 -8.38 18.27
C ASP A 187 2.95 -7.50 17.58
N ARG A 188 2.69 -6.21 17.30
CA ARG A 188 3.71 -5.28 16.76
C ARG A 188 4.81 -4.99 17.79
N TYR A 189 4.48 -4.99 19.08
CA TYR A 189 5.44 -4.82 20.17
C TYR A 189 5.35 -6.03 21.11
N ALA A 190 6.49 -6.62 21.41
CA ALA A 190 6.61 -7.72 22.37
C ALA A 190 6.50 -7.21 23.82
N GLU A 191 6.39 -8.14 24.78
CA GLU A 191 6.27 -7.80 26.21
C GLU A 191 7.48 -7.04 26.76
N ASP A 192 8.68 -7.27 26.20
CA ASP A 192 9.91 -6.54 26.52
C ASP A 192 10.00 -5.16 25.86
N GLY A 193 8.97 -4.78 25.09
CA GLY A 193 8.90 -3.54 24.33
C GLY A 193 9.65 -3.56 23.01
N SER A 194 10.29 -4.67 22.62
CA SER A 194 10.94 -4.80 21.32
C SER A 194 9.91 -4.82 20.18
N THR A 195 10.37 -4.43 18.99
CA THR A 195 9.51 -4.24 17.81
C THR A 195 9.53 -5.49 16.95
N ASN A 196 8.35 -6.08 16.68
CA ASN A 196 8.18 -7.25 15.85
C ASN A 196 7.86 -6.86 14.40
N VAL A 197 8.63 -7.40 13.47
CA VAL A 197 8.39 -7.22 12.04
C VAL A 197 7.08 -7.89 11.61
N ILE A 198 6.16 -7.12 11.02
CA ILE A 198 4.94 -7.67 10.40
C ILE A 198 5.06 -7.50 8.88
N PRO A 199 5.52 -8.54 8.14
CA PRO A 199 5.70 -8.43 6.71
C PRO A 199 4.36 -8.33 5.98
N GLY A 200 4.39 -7.57 4.89
CA GLY A 200 3.33 -7.54 3.89
C GLY A 200 3.39 -8.79 3.02
N HIS A 201 2.29 -9.07 2.32
CA HIS A 201 2.15 -10.34 1.60
C HIS A 201 2.80 -10.36 0.21
N SER A 202 3.07 -9.19 -0.40
CA SER A 202 3.56 -9.13 -1.79
C SER A 202 4.45 -7.92 -2.04
N MET A 203 5.77 -8.16 -2.17
CA MET A 203 6.70 -7.13 -2.64
C MET A 203 6.41 -6.72 -4.09
N THR A 204 5.92 -7.63 -4.92
CA THR A 204 5.59 -7.33 -6.32
C THR A 204 4.50 -6.27 -6.42
N PHE A 205 3.43 -6.38 -5.62
CA PHE A 205 2.37 -5.36 -5.60
C PHE A 205 2.86 -4.05 -4.97
N ALA A 206 3.69 -4.12 -3.93
CA ALA A 206 4.29 -2.92 -3.34
C ALA A 206 5.11 -2.11 -4.38
N VAL A 207 5.94 -2.81 -5.17
CA VAL A 207 6.76 -2.19 -6.22
C VAL A 207 5.91 -1.75 -7.41
N LEU A 208 4.95 -2.56 -7.87
CA LEU A 208 4.04 -2.18 -8.95
C LEU A 208 3.26 -0.90 -8.61
N GLY A 209 2.71 -0.83 -7.40
CA GLY A 209 2.02 0.36 -6.90
C GLY A 209 2.92 1.58 -6.88
N THR A 210 4.17 1.42 -6.43
CA THR A 210 5.19 2.47 -6.46
C THR A 210 5.44 3.00 -7.88
N LEU A 211 5.58 2.12 -8.88
CA LEU A 211 5.82 2.52 -10.27
C LEU A 211 4.61 3.23 -10.88
N ILE A 212 3.39 2.79 -10.55
CA ILE A 212 2.15 3.47 -10.97
C ILE A 212 2.08 4.86 -10.34
N LEU A 213 2.39 5.00 -9.05
CA LEU A 213 2.45 6.30 -8.36
C LEU A 213 3.51 7.21 -8.99
N ALA A 214 4.70 6.69 -9.27
CA ALA A 214 5.77 7.42 -9.93
C ALA A 214 5.35 7.94 -11.32
N PHE A 215 4.63 7.13 -12.10
CA PHE A 215 4.09 7.54 -13.39
C PHE A 215 2.99 8.62 -13.22
N GLY A 216 2.03 8.40 -12.33
CA GLY A 216 0.95 9.37 -12.06
C GLY A 216 1.46 10.70 -11.50
N TRP A 217 2.62 10.71 -10.83
CA TRP A 217 3.25 11.91 -10.30
C TRP A 217 3.66 12.94 -11.35
N TYR A 218 3.86 12.51 -12.61
CA TYR A 218 3.99 13.47 -13.71
C TYR A 218 2.70 14.25 -13.90
N GLY A 219 1.53 13.60 -13.82
CA GLY A 219 0.24 14.30 -13.74
C GLY A 219 0.18 15.24 -12.53
N PHE A 220 0.63 14.78 -11.37
CA PHE A 220 0.60 15.58 -10.13
C PHE A 220 1.46 16.86 -10.22
N ASN A 221 2.75 16.74 -10.48
CA ASN A 221 3.66 17.89 -10.51
C ASN A 221 3.58 18.64 -11.85
N VAL A 222 3.87 17.95 -12.95
CA VAL A 222 3.91 18.58 -14.29
C VAL A 222 2.54 19.09 -14.66
N GLY A 223 1.48 18.36 -14.33
CA GLY A 223 0.11 18.80 -14.59
C GLY A 223 -0.33 20.02 -13.81
N THR A 224 0.29 20.31 -12.66
CA THR A 224 0.02 21.54 -11.89
C THR A 224 0.42 22.82 -12.64
N THR A 225 1.23 22.73 -13.70
CA THR A 225 1.27 23.80 -14.71
C THR A 225 0.00 23.77 -15.59
N ALA A 226 -1.17 23.88 -14.96
CA ALA A 226 -2.48 23.64 -15.56
C ALA A 226 -2.82 24.60 -16.72
N THR A 227 -2.29 25.83 -16.68
CA THR A 227 -2.48 26.83 -17.73
C THR A 227 -1.38 26.70 -18.79
N VAL A 228 -1.68 25.96 -19.86
CA VAL A 228 -0.84 25.82 -21.07
C VAL A 228 -0.68 27.16 -21.76
N PHE A 229 -1.81 27.74 -22.15
CA PHE A 229 -1.85 29.03 -22.83
C PHE A 229 -2.58 30.08 -22.00
N SER A 230 -2.07 31.31 -22.07
CA SER A 230 -2.73 32.52 -21.62
C SER A 230 -2.86 33.48 -22.80
N VAL A 231 -3.97 34.21 -22.87
CA VAL A 231 -4.18 35.29 -23.84
C VAL A 231 -3.90 36.61 -23.14
N SER A 232 -3.01 37.43 -23.69
CA SER A 232 -2.70 38.76 -23.16
C SER A 232 -3.90 39.72 -23.34
N GLU A 233 -3.86 40.87 -22.66
CA GLU A 233 -4.82 41.95 -22.90
C GLU A 233 -4.80 42.46 -24.36
N SER A 234 -3.66 42.33 -25.06
CA SER A 234 -3.52 42.64 -26.49
C SER A 234 -4.04 41.54 -27.42
N GLY A 235 -4.58 40.43 -26.88
CA GLY A 235 -5.11 39.31 -27.65
C GLY A 235 -4.06 38.32 -28.15
N GLU A 236 -2.82 38.39 -27.65
CA GLU A 236 -1.73 37.52 -28.08
C GLU A 236 -1.69 36.22 -27.26
N LEU A 237 -1.50 35.09 -27.95
CA LEU A 237 -1.34 33.79 -27.31
C LEU A 237 0.10 33.60 -26.82
N ALA A 238 0.27 33.34 -25.54
CA ALA A 238 1.54 33.03 -24.92
C ALA A 238 1.44 31.81 -24.01
N LEU A 239 2.58 31.21 -23.65
CA LEU A 239 2.61 30.17 -22.63
C LEU A 239 2.28 30.79 -21.26
N GLY A 240 1.32 30.19 -20.56
CA GLY A 240 0.96 30.56 -19.20
C GLY A 240 1.93 29.95 -18.17
N GLY A 241 1.38 29.37 -17.10
CA GLY A 241 2.16 28.64 -16.08
C GLY A 241 3.01 27.50 -16.67
N TYR A 242 2.64 26.99 -17.84
CA TYR A 242 3.36 25.97 -18.60
C TYR A 242 4.77 26.39 -19.05
N ALA A 243 5.13 27.68 -18.97
CA ALA A 243 6.51 28.12 -19.14
C ALA A 243 7.50 27.42 -18.18
N ALA A 244 7.04 26.96 -17.01
CA ALA A 244 7.86 26.21 -16.05
C ALA A 244 7.93 24.69 -16.31
N VAL A 245 7.17 24.15 -17.28
CA VAL A 245 6.96 22.70 -17.45
C VAL A 245 8.26 21.91 -17.56
N GLY A 246 9.26 22.43 -18.27
CA GLY A 246 10.55 21.75 -18.45
C GLY A 246 11.32 21.61 -17.13
N ARG A 247 11.27 22.65 -16.29
CA ARG A 247 11.89 22.64 -14.95
C ARG A 247 11.17 21.68 -14.02
N VAL A 248 9.84 21.72 -14.02
CA VAL A 248 8.99 20.87 -13.18
C VAL A 248 9.19 19.40 -13.53
N SER A 249 9.21 19.06 -14.83
CA SER A 249 9.49 17.70 -15.32
C SER A 249 10.88 17.22 -14.88
N LEU A 250 11.92 18.03 -15.13
CA LEU A 250 13.28 17.67 -14.75
C LEU A 250 13.42 17.50 -13.23
N GLY A 251 12.91 18.44 -12.43
CA GLY A 251 12.97 18.40 -10.98
C GLY A 251 12.22 17.21 -10.39
N THR A 252 11.06 16.87 -10.96
CA THR A 252 10.27 15.69 -10.56
C THR A 252 11.07 14.41 -10.80
N THR A 253 11.63 14.22 -12.01
CA THR A 253 12.40 13.01 -12.34
C THR A 253 13.69 12.90 -11.53
N LEU A 254 14.43 13.99 -11.36
CA LEU A 254 15.68 13.99 -10.60
C LEU A 254 15.44 13.79 -9.10
N GLY A 255 14.43 14.44 -8.53
CA GLY A 255 14.06 14.28 -7.12
C GLY A 255 13.61 12.86 -6.80
N MET A 256 12.79 12.28 -7.68
CA MET A 256 12.39 10.87 -7.65
C MET A 256 13.60 9.93 -7.61
N ALA A 257 14.50 10.04 -8.60
CA ALA A 257 15.69 9.20 -8.69
C ALA A 257 16.60 9.36 -7.46
N ALA A 258 16.83 10.60 -7.02
CA ALA A 258 17.65 10.90 -5.86
C ALA A 258 17.05 10.36 -4.56
N GLY A 259 15.73 10.35 -4.42
CA GLY A 259 15.04 9.75 -3.28
C GLY A 259 15.25 8.23 -3.18
N GLY A 260 15.14 7.52 -4.31
CA GLY A 260 15.46 6.09 -4.36
C GLY A 260 16.91 5.81 -3.96
N VAL A 261 17.86 6.61 -4.45
CA VAL A 261 19.28 6.53 -4.08
C VAL A 261 19.48 6.82 -2.59
N GLY A 262 18.85 7.88 -2.05
CA GLY A 262 18.97 8.26 -0.64
C GLY A 262 18.50 7.15 0.29
N ALA A 263 17.35 6.54 -0.01
CA ALA A 263 16.84 5.43 0.79
C ALA A 263 17.70 4.16 0.64
N ALA A 264 18.24 3.87 -0.55
CA ALA A 264 19.18 2.77 -0.75
C ALA A 264 20.44 2.95 0.12
N LEU A 265 21.02 4.16 0.13
CA LEU A 265 22.20 4.49 0.92
C LEU A 265 21.93 4.37 2.41
N ALA A 266 20.81 4.92 2.90
CA ALA A 266 20.39 4.79 4.29
C ALA A 266 20.16 3.32 4.67
N SER A 267 19.50 2.54 3.82
CA SER A 267 19.31 1.10 4.02
C SER A 267 20.63 0.37 4.15
N VAL A 268 21.59 0.59 3.26
CA VAL A 268 22.91 -0.07 3.33
C VAL A 268 23.67 0.35 4.60
N ALA A 269 23.58 1.62 5.00
CA ALA A 269 24.23 2.07 6.23
C ALA A 269 23.69 1.34 7.48
N LEU A 270 22.37 1.21 7.58
CA LEU A 270 21.65 0.62 8.72
C LEU A 270 21.67 -0.92 8.72
N SER A 271 21.25 -1.54 7.61
CA SER A 271 21.01 -3.00 7.52
C SER A 271 22.06 -3.78 6.73
N LYS A 272 23.09 -3.09 6.21
CA LYS A 272 24.14 -3.65 5.33
C LYS A 272 23.64 -4.22 4.00
N LYS A 273 22.36 -4.04 3.67
CA LYS A 273 21.76 -4.46 2.40
C LYS A 273 20.87 -3.35 1.83
N VAL A 274 20.66 -3.41 0.52
CA VAL A 274 19.68 -2.56 -0.16
C VAL A 274 18.31 -3.21 0.02
N ASP A 275 17.44 -2.59 0.81
CA ASP A 275 16.07 -3.05 1.01
C ASP A 275 15.14 -2.51 -0.10
N THR A 276 14.47 -3.43 -0.79
CA THR A 276 13.61 -3.11 -1.93
C THR A 276 12.46 -2.17 -1.57
N LEU A 277 11.85 -2.33 -0.39
CA LEU A 277 10.72 -1.50 0.03
C LEU A 277 11.19 -0.11 0.45
N TYR A 278 12.37 0.01 1.06
CA TYR A 278 12.95 1.33 1.30
C TYR A 278 13.31 2.06 0.01
N VAL A 279 13.85 1.38 -0.99
CA VAL A 279 14.11 2.03 -2.30
C VAL A 279 12.79 2.46 -2.96
N ALA A 280 11.76 1.59 -2.94
CA ALA A 280 10.46 1.88 -3.50
C ALA A 280 9.77 3.08 -2.79
N ASN A 281 9.70 3.07 -1.46
CA ASN A 281 9.14 4.18 -0.70
C ASN A 281 10.05 5.44 -0.76
N GLY A 282 11.36 5.28 -0.92
CA GLY A 282 12.33 6.37 -1.08
C GLY A 282 12.16 7.13 -2.38
N LEU A 283 11.85 6.42 -3.46
CA LEU A 283 11.40 7.00 -4.74
C LEU A 283 10.21 7.95 -4.51
N LEU A 284 9.21 7.50 -3.75
CA LEU A 284 8.02 8.30 -3.42
C LEU A 284 8.34 9.46 -2.48
N ALA A 285 9.17 9.25 -1.46
CA ALA A 285 9.58 10.33 -0.56
C ALA A 285 10.36 11.43 -1.30
N GLY A 286 11.19 11.06 -2.28
CA GLY A 286 11.86 12.01 -3.17
C GLY A 286 10.87 12.82 -4.01
N LEU A 287 9.85 12.15 -4.58
CA LEU A 287 8.74 12.80 -5.31
C LEU A 287 7.97 13.77 -4.41
N VAL A 288 7.57 13.34 -3.21
CA VAL A 288 6.89 14.18 -2.22
C VAL A 288 7.73 15.42 -1.90
N GLY A 289 9.02 15.24 -1.60
CA GLY A 289 9.92 16.33 -1.25
C GLY A 289 10.02 17.42 -2.32
N VAL A 290 10.03 17.04 -3.60
CA VAL A 290 10.08 18.03 -4.69
C VAL A 290 8.72 18.60 -5.10
N THR A 291 7.61 17.98 -4.68
CA THR A 291 6.24 18.35 -5.09
C THR A 291 5.92 19.81 -4.80
N GLY A 292 6.25 20.29 -3.60
CA GLY A 292 5.95 21.68 -3.22
C GLY A 292 6.87 22.73 -3.83
N ILE A 293 7.99 22.32 -4.43
CA ILE A 293 9.06 23.23 -4.88
C ILE A 293 9.36 23.10 -6.38
N ALA A 294 8.67 22.21 -7.11
CA ALA A 294 9.09 21.78 -8.45
C ALA A 294 9.16 22.93 -9.49
N ASN A 295 8.35 23.98 -9.34
CA ASN A 295 8.35 25.15 -10.22
C ASN A 295 9.45 26.16 -9.90
N LEU A 296 10.02 26.13 -8.69
CA LEU A 296 10.97 27.12 -8.19
C LEU A 296 12.34 26.54 -7.84
N ALA A 297 12.49 25.22 -7.76
CA ALA A 297 13.75 24.59 -7.44
C ALA A 297 14.76 24.68 -8.61
N THR A 298 16.03 24.84 -8.26
CA THR A 298 17.15 24.58 -9.16
C THR A 298 17.26 23.07 -9.44
N TRP A 299 17.89 22.68 -10.56
CA TRP A 299 18.05 21.26 -10.91
C TRP A 299 18.86 20.49 -9.84
N TRP A 300 19.91 21.11 -9.28
CA TRP A 300 20.70 20.51 -8.20
C TRP A 300 19.91 20.50 -6.89
N GLY A 301 19.07 21.51 -6.68
CA GLY A 301 18.13 21.60 -5.58
C GLY A 301 17.17 20.43 -5.51
N ALA A 302 16.59 20.06 -6.66
CA ALA A 302 15.71 18.90 -6.76
C ALA A 302 16.43 17.58 -6.39
N ILE A 303 17.69 17.40 -6.82
CA ILE A 303 18.51 16.25 -6.42
C ILE A 303 18.76 16.26 -4.91
N ALA A 304 19.20 17.41 -4.36
CA ALA A 304 19.54 17.52 -2.94
C ALA A 304 18.33 17.25 -2.04
N VAL A 305 17.18 17.86 -2.34
CA VAL A 305 15.94 17.64 -1.58
C VAL A 305 15.45 16.21 -1.73
N GLY A 306 15.45 15.67 -2.95
CA GLY A 306 15.07 14.28 -3.20
C GLY A 306 15.94 13.30 -2.40
N LEU A 307 17.26 13.48 -2.44
CA LEU A 307 18.23 12.66 -1.71
C LEU A 307 17.97 12.70 -0.20
N VAL A 308 17.77 13.90 0.38
CA VAL A 308 17.51 14.06 1.81
C VAL A 308 16.18 13.40 2.21
N CYS A 309 15.13 13.56 1.40
CA CYS A 309 13.82 12.96 1.66
C CYS A 309 13.85 11.43 1.55
N GLY A 310 14.68 10.87 0.66
CA GLY A 310 14.93 9.44 0.62
C GLY A 310 15.76 8.94 1.82
N LEU A 311 16.83 9.65 2.16
CA LEU A 311 17.77 9.28 3.23
C LEU A 311 17.12 9.28 4.61
N GLN A 312 16.26 10.26 4.91
CA GLN A 312 15.57 10.34 6.19
C GLN A 312 14.55 9.21 6.40
N LEU A 313 14.07 8.57 5.33
CA LEU A 313 12.91 7.69 5.41
C LEU A 313 13.13 6.51 6.36
N PRO A 314 14.20 5.70 6.25
CA PRO A 314 14.44 4.60 7.20
C PRO A 314 14.62 5.10 8.64
N LEU A 315 15.29 6.25 8.81
CA LEU A 315 15.58 6.83 10.13
C LEU A 315 14.31 7.32 10.83
N VAL A 316 13.42 7.99 10.10
CA VAL A 316 12.14 8.46 10.63
C VAL A 316 11.20 7.28 10.86
N PHE A 317 11.23 6.26 10.00
CA PHE A 317 10.45 5.05 10.23
C PHE A 317 10.85 4.34 11.53
N GLU A 318 12.15 4.12 11.74
CA GLU A 318 12.69 3.54 12.98
C GLU A 318 12.33 4.40 14.20
N PHE A 319 12.48 5.73 14.11
CA PHE A 319 12.10 6.62 15.20
C PHE A 319 10.60 6.53 15.56
N VAL A 320 9.71 6.55 14.56
CA VAL A 320 8.26 6.45 14.77
C VAL A 320 7.87 5.09 15.36
N ALA A 321 8.44 4.00 14.81
CA ALA A 321 8.14 2.65 15.25
C ALA A 321 8.73 2.33 16.63
N ASP A 322 10.00 2.65 16.87
CA ASP A 322 10.73 2.16 18.04
C ASP A 322 10.73 3.14 19.20
N ARG A 323 10.70 4.45 18.93
CA ARG A 323 10.70 5.49 19.97
C ARG A 323 9.30 6.01 20.27
N MET A 324 8.54 6.37 19.25
CA MET A 324 7.17 6.88 19.45
C MET A 324 6.16 5.76 19.70
N LYS A 325 6.52 4.50 19.42
CA LYS A 325 5.65 3.33 19.53
C LYS A 325 4.34 3.47 18.72
N ILE A 326 4.45 4.09 17.53
CA ILE A 326 3.34 4.23 16.59
C ILE A 326 3.55 3.25 15.44
N ASP A 327 2.55 2.40 15.20
CA ASP A 327 2.56 1.43 14.10
C ASP A 327 1.98 2.04 12.82
N ASP A 328 2.86 2.64 12.04
CA ASP A 328 2.57 3.13 10.69
C ASP A 328 2.85 2.01 9.67
N VAL A 329 1.78 1.34 9.22
CA VAL A 329 1.90 0.09 8.46
C VAL A 329 2.64 0.27 7.13
N CYS A 330 2.32 1.32 6.38
CA CYS A 330 2.89 1.55 5.05
C CYS A 330 4.07 2.55 5.05
N ALA A 331 4.55 2.97 6.23
CA ALA A 331 5.53 4.05 6.35
C ALA A 331 5.01 5.37 5.71
N VAL A 332 3.73 5.67 5.96
CA VAL A 332 3.02 6.84 5.44
C VAL A 332 3.65 8.14 5.91
N PHE A 333 3.94 8.27 7.20
CA PHE A 333 4.52 9.48 7.77
C PHE A 333 5.91 9.81 7.22
N PRO A 334 6.88 8.86 7.16
CA PRO A 334 8.18 9.19 6.58
C PRO A 334 8.13 9.46 5.07
N VAL A 335 7.20 8.85 4.32
CA VAL A 335 7.06 9.11 2.87
C VAL A 335 6.36 10.43 2.57
N HIS A 336 5.30 10.75 3.31
CA HIS A 336 4.44 11.90 3.02
C HIS A 336 4.60 13.04 4.02
N GLY A 337 4.50 12.75 5.32
CA GLY A 337 4.53 13.73 6.39
C GLY A 337 5.88 14.44 6.51
N SER A 338 6.93 13.72 6.89
CA SER A 338 8.26 14.30 7.09
C SER A 338 8.88 14.78 5.77
N ALA A 339 8.77 14.02 4.68
CA ALA A 339 9.28 14.45 3.38
C ALA A 339 8.55 15.69 2.85
N GLY A 340 7.24 15.79 3.05
CA GLY A 340 6.45 16.96 2.66
C GLY A 340 6.89 18.22 3.40
N VAL A 341 7.09 18.11 4.72
CA VAL A 341 7.63 19.19 5.57
C VAL A 341 9.05 19.58 5.13
N LEU A 342 9.94 18.60 4.95
CA LEU A 342 11.33 18.85 4.54
C LEU A 342 11.40 19.53 3.16
N GLY A 343 10.58 19.10 2.22
CA GLY A 343 10.50 19.66 0.87
C GLY A 343 10.16 21.14 0.87
N VAL A 344 9.06 21.52 1.53
CA VAL A 344 8.61 22.92 1.56
C VAL A 344 9.53 23.82 2.37
N LEU A 345 10.18 23.31 3.42
CA LEU A 345 11.17 24.06 4.21
C LEU A 345 12.51 24.22 3.47
N ALA A 346 12.81 23.33 2.51
CA ALA A 346 14.02 23.42 1.70
C ALA A 346 13.92 24.49 0.60
N LEU A 347 12.70 24.86 0.18
CA LEU A 347 12.44 25.86 -0.87
C LEU A 347 13.37 27.10 -0.83
N PRO A 348 13.48 27.84 0.28
CA PRO A 348 14.32 29.05 0.33
C PRO A 348 15.80 28.76 0.04
N PHE A 349 16.31 27.56 0.28
CA PHE A 349 17.72 27.24 0.07
C PHE A 349 18.04 26.80 -1.36
N VAL A 350 17.04 26.29 -2.08
CA VAL A 350 17.22 25.67 -3.41
C VAL A 350 16.54 26.43 -4.53
N SER A 351 15.89 27.55 -4.21
CA SER A 351 15.15 28.40 -5.12
C SER A 351 16.03 29.01 -6.20
N ILE A 352 15.48 29.08 -7.42
CA ILE A 352 16.08 29.73 -8.58
C ILE A 352 16.17 31.25 -8.42
N ASN A 353 15.38 31.80 -7.49
CA ASN A 353 15.39 33.22 -7.14
C ASN A 353 16.41 33.55 -6.04
N GLY A 354 17.20 32.55 -5.60
CA GLY A 354 18.16 32.69 -4.51
C GLY A 354 17.52 32.54 -3.13
N PHE A 355 18.37 32.69 -2.10
CA PHE A 355 17.96 32.53 -0.72
C PHE A 355 17.06 33.67 -0.24
N SER A 356 15.99 33.32 0.48
CA SER A 356 15.07 34.29 1.09
C SER A 356 14.65 33.85 2.49
N VAL A 357 14.92 34.71 3.48
CA VAL A 357 14.47 34.54 4.86
C VAL A 357 12.96 34.69 4.95
N ASP A 358 12.37 35.62 4.19
CA ASP A 358 10.92 35.83 4.20
C ASP A 358 10.19 34.58 3.72
N VAL A 359 10.67 33.97 2.63
CA VAL A 359 10.12 32.69 2.16
C VAL A 359 10.28 31.63 3.25
N LEU A 360 11.46 31.51 3.89
CA LEU A 360 11.65 30.54 4.97
C LEU A 360 10.64 30.73 6.12
N VAL A 361 10.43 31.97 6.56
CA VAL A 361 9.46 32.29 7.62
C VAL A 361 8.04 31.91 7.18
N SER A 362 7.64 32.25 5.95
CA SER A 362 6.33 31.88 5.40
C SER A 362 6.13 30.37 5.32
N GLN A 363 7.15 29.63 4.87
CA GLN A 363 7.13 28.16 4.82
C GLN A 363 6.98 27.54 6.21
N VAL A 364 7.72 28.05 7.21
CA VAL A 364 7.63 27.57 8.61
C VAL A 364 6.23 27.84 9.18
N ILE A 365 5.69 29.05 9.02
CA ILE A 365 4.34 29.39 9.51
C ILE A 365 3.30 28.48 8.84
N GLY A 366 3.37 28.31 7.52
CA GLY A 366 2.46 27.44 6.78
C GLY A 366 2.51 25.99 7.27
N VAL A 367 3.72 25.43 7.44
CA VAL A 367 3.90 24.07 8.00
C VAL A 367 3.24 23.95 9.38
N VAL A 368 3.49 24.90 10.28
CA VAL A 368 2.94 24.87 11.65
C VAL A 368 1.42 24.95 11.64
N VAL A 369 0.84 25.88 10.88
CA VAL A 369 -0.61 26.05 10.81
C VAL A 369 -1.29 24.81 10.22
N ILE A 370 -0.77 24.31 9.10
CA ILE A 370 -1.32 23.11 8.44
C ILE A 370 -1.18 21.91 9.37
N ALA A 371 -0.02 21.69 9.98
CA ALA A 371 0.19 20.59 10.91
C ALA A 371 -0.76 20.67 12.12
N ALA A 372 -0.89 21.84 12.74
CA ALA A 372 -1.77 22.02 13.90
C ALA A 372 -3.24 21.75 13.55
N TRP A 373 -3.75 22.31 12.46
CA TRP A 373 -5.10 22.03 11.95
C TRP A 373 -5.31 20.54 11.71
N THR A 374 -4.35 19.91 11.02
CA THR A 374 -4.42 18.50 10.64
C THR A 374 -4.45 17.56 11.85
N VAL A 375 -3.56 17.79 12.82
CA VAL A 375 -3.51 17.00 14.06
C VAL A 375 -4.82 17.16 14.83
N VAL A 376 -5.29 18.40 15.03
CA VAL A 376 -6.52 18.66 15.79
C VAL A 376 -7.73 18.03 15.10
N ALA A 377 -7.95 18.31 13.81
CA ALA A 377 -9.11 17.83 13.09
C ALA A 377 -9.13 16.28 12.99
N THR A 378 -7.98 15.67 12.71
CA THR A 378 -7.88 14.20 12.63
C THR A 378 -8.05 13.54 13.99
N ALA A 379 -7.46 14.11 15.05
CA ALA A 379 -7.62 13.62 16.41
C ALA A 379 -9.07 13.73 16.90
N VAL A 380 -9.80 14.78 16.51
CA VAL A 380 -11.24 14.90 16.80
C VAL A 380 -12.01 13.76 16.14
N VAL A 381 -11.82 13.52 14.84
CA VAL A 381 -12.56 12.46 14.12
C VAL A 381 -12.29 11.09 14.74
N PHE A 382 -11.02 10.66 14.80
CA PHE A 382 -10.68 9.33 15.32
C PHE A 382 -10.90 9.24 16.83
N GLY A 383 -10.74 10.33 17.58
CA GLY A 383 -10.99 10.40 19.01
C GLY A 383 -12.46 10.19 19.35
N LEU A 384 -13.38 10.78 18.58
CA LEU A 384 -14.82 10.54 18.73
C LEU A 384 -15.15 9.07 18.46
N PHE A 385 -14.65 8.49 17.35
CA PHE A 385 -14.83 7.07 17.08
C PHE A 385 -14.21 6.17 18.16
N LYS A 386 -13.08 6.57 18.75
CA LYS A 386 -12.45 5.84 19.85
C LYS A 386 -13.30 5.90 21.12
N ALA A 387 -13.85 7.07 21.45
CA ALA A 387 -14.68 7.28 22.63
C ALA A 387 -15.94 6.39 22.63
N VAL A 388 -16.52 6.12 21.46
CA VAL A 388 -17.69 5.24 21.33
C VAL A 388 -17.35 3.76 21.03
N GLY A 389 -16.07 3.37 21.03
CA GLY A 389 -15.63 1.99 20.78
C GLY A 389 -15.70 1.55 19.31
N GLN A 390 -15.65 2.51 18.38
CA GLN A 390 -15.93 2.32 16.96
C GLN A 390 -14.72 2.57 16.04
N ALA A 391 -13.58 3.02 16.58
CA ALA A 391 -12.37 3.27 15.78
C ALA A 391 -11.64 1.99 15.32
N ARG A 392 -11.56 0.98 16.19
CA ARG A 392 -10.79 -0.25 15.98
C ARG A 392 -11.68 -1.49 16.00
N VAL A 393 -11.32 -2.50 15.22
CA VAL A 393 -11.95 -3.84 15.28
C VAL A 393 -11.63 -4.56 16.59
N THR A 394 -12.36 -5.64 16.87
CA THR A 394 -12.08 -6.48 18.05
C THR A 394 -10.78 -7.26 17.85
N PRO A 395 -10.12 -7.72 18.93
CA PRO A 395 -8.94 -8.57 18.84
C PRO A 395 -9.16 -9.82 17.97
N GLU A 396 -10.35 -10.42 18.04
CA GLU A 396 -10.71 -11.61 17.25
C GLU A 396 -10.72 -11.28 15.75
N HIS A 397 -11.42 -10.21 15.35
CA HIS A 397 -11.47 -9.76 13.95
C HIS A 397 -10.06 -9.41 13.42
N GLU A 398 -9.21 -8.82 14.24
CA GLU A 398 -7.83 -8.51 13.85
C GLU A 398 -6.95 -9.78 13.72
N ARG A 399 -7.25 -10.84 14.49
CA ARG A 399 -6.58 -12.15 14.40
C ARG A 399 -7.03 -12.92 13.17
N ASP A 400 -8.31 -12.90 12.85
CA ASP A 400 -8.86 -13.60 11.69
C ASP A 400 -8.50 -12.87 10.39
N GLY A 401 -8.47 -11.54 10.43
CA GLY A 401 -8.22 -10.70 9.27
C GLY A 401 -9.50 -10.01 8.79
N LEU A 402 -9.33 -8.75 8.40
CA LEU A 402 -10.43 -7.88 8.04
C LEU A 402 -11.17 -8.34 6.78
N ASP A 403 -10.52 -9.09 5.90
CA ASP A 403 -11.15 -9.60 4.67
C ASP A 403 -12.32 -10.53 5.03
N VAL A 404 -12.09 -11.46 5.96
CA VAL A 404 -13.15 -12.36 6.44
C VAL A 404 -14.09 -11.62 7.39
N SER A 405 -13.55 -10.90 8.38
CA SER A 405 -14.37 -10.36 9.47
C SER A 405 -15.22 -9.14 9.12
N GLU A 406 -14.80 -8.32 8.14
CA GLU A 406 -15.56 -7.13 7.71
C GLU A 406 -16.18 -7.28 6.31
N HIS A 407 -15.61 -8.11 5.43
CA HIS A 407 -16.09 -8.27 4.05
C HIS A 407 -16.65 -9.67 3.75
N GLY A 408 -16.41 -10.66 4.61
CA GLY A 408 -16.87 -12.04 4.38
C GLY A 408 -16.21 -12.72 3.19
N VAL A 409 -15.03 -12.26 2.77
CA VAL A 409 -14.31 -12.79 1.59
C VAL A 409 -12.90 -13.24 1.96
N GLU A 410 -12.40 -14.24 1.24
CA GLU A 410 -10.98 -14.58 1.24
C GLU A 410 -10.36 -14.07 -0.05
N THR A 411 -9.33 -13.21 0.05
CA THR A 411 -8.68 -12.63 -1.13
C THR A 411 -7.93 -13.67 -1.98
N TYR A 412 -7.46 -14.76 -1.35
CA TYR A 412 -6.70 -15.83 -1.98
C TYR A 412 -7.33 -17.19 -1.67
N PRO A 413 -8.57 -17.45 -2.16
CA PRO A 413 -9.34 -18.62 -1.74
C PRO A 413 -8.61 -19.93 -2.06
N GLU A 414 -7.89 -20.00 -3.18
CA GLU A 414 -7.16 -21.21 -3.62
C GLU A 414 -5.83 -21.44 -2.88
N PHE A 415 -5.34 -20.47 -2.11
CA PHE A 415 -4.05 -20.54 -1.42
C PHE A 415 -4.18 -20.60 0.12
N GLY A 416 -5.41 -20.61 0.65
CA GLY A 416 -5.70 -20.39 2.08
C GLY A 416 -6.01 -21.63 2.92
N ARG A 417 -6.46 -22.76 2.34
CA ARG A 417 -6.79 -24.00 3.07
C ARG A 417 -6.53 -25.25 2.24
N ALA A 418 -6.26 -26.38 2.90
CA ALA A 418 -6.16 -27.70 2.27
C ALA A 418 -7.49 -28.21 1.67
N ASN A 419 -8.62 -27.58 2.05
CA ASN A 419 -9.99 -28.04 1.71
C ASN A 419 -10.80 -26.92 1.02
N VAL A 420 -10.36 -26.46 -0.15
CA VAL A 420 -11.15 -25.55 -0.97
C VAL A 420 -11.88 -26.39 -2.01
N ALA A 421 -13.17 -26.60 -1.83
CA ALA A 421 -14.01 -27.21 -2.85
C ALA A 421 -14.13 -26.23 -4.02
N THR A 422 -13.61 -26.63 -5.19
CA THR A 422 -13.56 -25.82 -6.41
C THR A 422 -14.91 -25.71 -7.14
N ASP A 423 -15.97 -26.31 -6.59
CA ASP A 423 -17.29 -26.46 -7.23
C ASP A 423 -18.43 -25.66 -6.56
N GLY A 424 -18.14 -24.90 -5.49
CA GLY A 424 -19.16 -24.12 -4.78
C GLY A 424 -20.08 -24.95 -3.87
N GLY A 425 -19.69 -26.17 -3.50
CA GLY A 425 -20.39 -26.97 -2.50
C GLY A 425 -20.41 -26.30 -1.11
N SER A 426 -21.52 -26.47 -0.37
CA SER A 426 -21.63 -25.96 1.00
C SER A 426 -20.63 -26.64 1.93
N ALA A 427 -19.84 -25.84 2.66
CA ALA A 427 -18.95 -26.32 3.71
C ALA A 427 -19.72 -26.58 5.01
N VAL A 428 -20.55 -27.63 5.06
CA VAL A 428 -21.03 -28.18 6.34
C VAL A 428 -21.24 -29.68 6.19
N VAL A 429 -20.34 -30.47 6.79
CA VAL A 429 -20.78 -31.67 7.51
C VAL A 429 -20.58 -31.34 8.98
N ASP A 430 -21.70 -31.11 9.65
CA ASP A 430 -21.82 -30.97 11.10
C ASP A 430 -21.50 -32.34 11.71
N THR A 431 -20.40 -32.43 12.44
CA THR A 431 -20.06 -33.62 13.24
C THR A 431 -20.30 -33.33 14.72
N THR A 432 -21.54 -33.01 15.07
CA THR A 432 -22.02 -33.07 16.44
C THR A 432 -23.24 -33.98 16.56
N ASP A 433 -23.03 -35.30 16.58
CA ASP A 433 -23.61 -36.18 17.61
C ASP A 433 -23.05 -37.63 17.59
N GLU A 434 -22.84 -38.15 18.80
CA GLU A 434 -22.71 -39.57 19.22
C GLU A 434 -21.61 -40.51 18.64
N SER A 435 -20.40 -40.43 19.22
CA SER A 435 -19.54 -41.54 19.77
C SER A 435 -19.53 -42.95 19.09
N PRO A 436 -18.35 -43.57 18.87
CA PRO A 436 -17.60 -44.16 19.99
C PRO A 436 -16.08 -43.93 20.04
N ARG A 437 -15.60 -43.91 21.28
CA ARG A 437 -14.20 -44.12 21.65
C ARG A 437 -13.75 -45.48 21.10
N ALA A 438 -12.62 -45.48 20.40
CA ALA A 438 -11.93 -46.70 20.01
C ALA A 438 -11.46 -47.44 21.28
N ASP A 439 -11.94 -48.67 21.44
CA ASP A 439 -11.30 -49.70 22.23
C ASP A 439 -10.02 -50.14 21.52
N GLY A 440 -8.94 -50.31 22.29
CA GLY A 440 -7.65 -50.75 21.76
C GLY A 440 -7.70 -52.20 21.29
N GLY A 441 -8.22 -52.42 20.08
CA GLY A 441 -8.17 -53.69 19.38
C GLY A 441 -6.74 -54.02 18.94
N GLU A 442 -6.31 -55.25 19.20
CA GLU A 442 -5.10 -55.83 18.62
C GLU A 442 -5.29 -56.04 17.11
N GLU A 443 -4.32 -55.58 16.29
CA GLU A 443 -4.37 -55.65 14.83
C GLU A 443 -4.29 -57.09 14.31
N ALA A 444 -5.29 -57.49 13.52
CA ALA A 444 -5.10 -58.44 12.42
C ALA A 444 -4.69 -57.63 11.18
N GLY A 445 -3.62 -58.06 10.49
CA GLY A 445 -2.90 -57.28 9.47
C GLY A 445 -3.80 -56.56 8.47
N ALA A 446 -3.84 -55.24 8.56
CA ALA A 446 -4.47 -54.39 7.53
C ALA A 446 -3.73 -54.59 6.20
N GLU A 447 -4.48 -55.02 5.17
CA GLU A 447 -3.98 -55.27 3.82
C GLU A 447 -3.61 -53.97 3.07
N ILE A 448 -4.09 -52.81 3.52
CA ILE A 448 -3.80 -51.49 2.94
C ILE A 448 -3.00 -50.64 3.93
N LYS A 449 -1.97 -49.97 3.44
CA LYS A 449 -1.12 -49.05 4.20
C LYS A 449 -0.97 -47.70 3.49
N MET A 450 -0.85 -46.63 4.28
CA MET A 450 -0.48 -45.31 3.78
C MET A 450 0.92 -44.94 4.26
N VAL A 451 1.81 -44.65 3.30
CA VAL A 451 3.13 -44.11 3.53
C VAL A 451 3.08 -42.60 3.35
N THR A 452 3.29 -41.85 4.44
CA THR A 452 3.36 -40.39 4.45
C THR A 452 4.77 -39.93 4.69
N ALA A 453 5.33 -39.12 3.80
CA ALA A 453 6.66 -38.54 3.95
C ALA A 453 6.62 -37.01 3.93
N VAL A 454 7.26 -36.37 4.92
CA VAL A 454 7.44 -34.90 4.94
C VAL A 454 8.91 -34.60 4.67
N VAL A 455 9.23 -34.19 3.46
CA VAL A 455 10.60 -34.16 2.90
C VAL A 455 10.95 -32.80 2.28
N ARG A 456 12.20 -32.65 1.82
CA ARG A 456 12.64 -31.44 1.11
C ARG A 456 11.97 -31.30 -0.26
N PRO A 457 11.56 -30.08 -0.67
CA PRO A 457 10.90 -29.89 -1.98
C PRO A 457 11.75 -30.28 -3.19
N ASP A 458 13.08 -30.05 -3.13
CA ASP A 458 14.02 -30.38 -4.20
C ASP A 458 14.19 -31.88 -4.43
N LYS A 459 13.82 -32.71 -3.44
CA LYS A 459 13.92 -34.17 -3.52
C LYS A 459 12.70 -34.84 -4.12
N LEU A 460 11.61 -34.10 -4.37
CA LEU A 460 10.38 -34.65 -4.93
C LEU A 460 10.62 -35.35 -6.28
N GLY A 461 11.51 -34.83 -7.12
CA GLY A 461 11.84 -35.46 -8.41
C GLY A 461 12.46 -36.85 -8.25
N ALA A 462 13.42 -36.99 -7.32
CA ALA A 462 14.08 -38.26 -7.03
C ALA A 462 13.09 -39.27 -6.40
N ILE A 463 12.23 -38.80 -5.49
CA ILE A 463 11.21 -39.64 -4.85
C ILE A 463 10.22 -40.18 -5.87
N LYS A 464 9.76 -39.37 -6.83
CA LYS A 464 8.87 -39.83 -7.91
C LYS A 464 9.52 -40.93 -8.75
N GLN A 465 10.83 -40.84 -9.00
CA GLN A 465 11.56 -41.85 -9.74
C GLN A 465 11.69 -43.15 -8.93
N ALA A 466 12.11 -43.06 -7.67
CA ALA A 466 12.25 -44.21 -6.78
C ALA A 466 10.92 -44.97 -6.58
N LEU A 467 9.81 -44.23 -6.42
CA LEU A 467 8.47 -44.80 -6.32
C LEU A 467 8.05 -45.55 -7.59
N ALA A 468 8.42 -45.05 -8.78
CA ALA A 468 8.16 -45.75 -10.03
C ALA A 468 8.99 -47.04 -10.17
N GLU A 469 10.22 -47.06 -9.65
CA GLU A 469 11.11 -48.22 -9.67
C GLU A 469 10.62 -49.37 -8.76
N VAL A 470 9.93 -49.04 -7.65
CA VAL A 470 9.26 -50.03 -6.78
C VAL A 470 7.80 -50.31 -7.17
N ASN A 471 7.38 -49.90 -8.38
CA ASN A 471 6.03 -50.09 -8.92
C ASN A 471 4.89 -49.39 -8.14
N ALA A 472 5.18 -48.36 -7.32
CA ALA A 472 4.20 -47.57 -6.58
C ALA A 472 4.08 -46.12 -7.13
N PRO A 473 3.72 -45.90 -8.41
CA PRO A 473 3.81 -44.58 -9.06
C PRO A 473 2.72 -43.59 -8.60
N SER A 474 1.66 -44.06 -7.95
CA SER A 474 0.54 -43.25 -7.48
C SER A 474 0.90 -42.51 -6.20
N LEU A 475 0.89 -41.18 -6.22
CA LEU A 475 1.16 -40.37 -5.03
C LEU A 475 0.35 -39.07 -5.03
N THR A 476 0.06 -38.58 -3.82
CA THR A 476 -0.50 -37.24 -3.60
C THR A 476 0.57 -36.35 -3.00
N VAL A 477 0.64 -35.10 -3.46
CA VAL A 477 1.66 -34.13 -3.02
C VAL A 477 0.97 -32.90 -2.46
N THR A 478 1.29 -32.54 -1.22
CA THR A 478 0.83 -31.31 -0.58
C THR A 478 2.02 -30.46 -0.15
N ASN A 479 2.02 -29.16 -0.48
CA ASN A 479 3.02 -28.23 0.05
C ASN A 479 2.72 -27.95 1.53
N VAL A 480 3.70 -28.15 2.40
CA VAL A 480 3.55 -27.93 3.85
C VAL A 480 4.70 -27.10 4.39
N SER A 481 4.54 -26.57 5.59
CA SER A 481 5.62 -25.91 6.31
C SER A 481 5.74 -26.51 7.70
N GLY A 482 6.97 -26.67 8.19
CA GLY A 482 7.23 -27.34 9.45
C GLY A 482 8.56 -26.94 10.06
N ARG A 483 8.70 -27.20 11.35
CA ARG A 483 9.91 -26.94 12.12
C ARG A 483 10.53 -28.26 12.56
N GLY A 484 11.83 -28.42 12.28
CA GLY A 484 12.63 -29.53 12.76
C GLY A 484 13.83 -29.03 13.56
N SER A 485 14.92 -29.79 13.60
CA SER A 485 16.21 -29.37 14.17
C SER A 485 16.99 -28.37 13.31
N GLN A 486 16.42 -27.95 12.17
CA GLN A 486 17.06 -26.99 11.27
C GLN A 486 17.12 -25.61 11.95
N PRO A 487 18.26 -24.89 11.84
CA PRO A 487 18.37 -23.54 12.36
C PRO A 487 17.41 -22.63 11.59
N ALA A 488 16.67 -21.80 12.34
CA ALA A 488 15.74 -20.86 11.76
C ALA A 488 16.46 -19.92 10.78
N LYS A 489 15.85 -19.67 9.63
CA LYS A 489 16.43 -18.75 8.63
C LYS A 489 16.10 -17.32 9.02
N LYS A 490 17.06 -16.42 8.82
CA LYS A 490 16.84 -14.98 8.95
C LYS A 490 16.35 -14.41 7.62
N GLY A 491 15.15 -13.85 7.60
CA GLY A 491 14.63 -12.99 6.53
C GLY A 491 14.84 -11.51 6.86
N GLN A 492 14.62 -10.62 5.89
CA GLN A 492 14.58 -9.17 6.10
C GLN A 492 13.31 -8.58 5.51
N TRP A 493 12.73 -7.60 6.21
CA TRP A 493 11.62 -6.79 5.72
C TRP A 493 11.79 -5.36 6.24
N ARG A 494 11.92 -4.38 5.32
CA ARG A 494 12.26 -2.98 5.65
C ARG A 494 13.52 -2.88 6.50
N GLY A 495 14.56 -3.63 6.14
CA GLY A 495 15.84 -3.65 6.85
C GLY A 495 15.82 -4.29 8.26
N GLU A 496 14.65 -4.56 8.84
CA GLU A 496 14.51 -5.32 10.09
C GLU A 496 14.69 -6.83 9.79
N GLU A 497 15.53 -7.52 10.58
CA GLU A 497 15.66 -8.98 10.51
C GLU A 497 14.47 -9.65 11.20
N PHE A 498 13.88 -10.67 10.56
CA PHE A 498 12.87 -11.53 11.19
C PHE A 498 13.23 -13.00 11.03
N THR A 499 12.81 -13.82 11.99
CA THR A 499 13.11 -15.25 12.01
C THR A 499 12.00 -16.03 11.31
N VAL A 500 12.34 -16.74 10.24
CA VAL A 500 11.48 -17.73 9.59
C VAL A 500 11.72 -19.07 10.28
N ASP A 501 10.80 -19.43 11.17
CA ASP A 501 10.90 -20.62 12.02
C ASP A 501 10.21 -21.87 11.42
N LEU A 502 9.55 -21.70 10.27
CA LEU A 502 8.95 -22.77 9.49
C LEU A 502 9.65 -22.90 8.14
N HIS A 503 10.19 -24.08 7.87
CA HIS A 503 10.81 -24.40 6.59
C HIS A 503 9.78 -24.98 5.64
N GLN A 504 9.83 -24.58 4.37
CA GLN A 504 9.02 -25.18 3.31
C GLN A 504 9.42 -26.64 3.11
N LYS A 505 8.42 -27.50 3.05
CA LYS A 505 8.53 -28.96 2.87
C LYS A 505 7.45 -29.42 1.91
N VAL A 506 7.57 -30.67 1.49
CA VAL A 506 6.54 -31.35 0.70
C VAL A 506 6.09 -32.56 1.49
N LYS A 507 4.77 -32.71 1.66
CA LYS A 507 4.13 -33.93 2.16
C LYS A 507 3.79 -34.81 0.96
N VAL A 508 4.31 -36.02 0.93
CA VAL A 508 4.03 -37.06 -0.06
C VAL A 508 3.21 -38.14 0.62
N GLU A 509 2.09 -38.51 0.03
CA GLU A 509 1.20 -39.56 0.53
C GLU A 509 1.03 -40.63 -0.55
N VAL A 510 1.40 -41.86 -0.22
CA VAL A 510 1.31 -43.04 -1.10
C VAL A 510 0.46 -44.07 -0.38
N VAL A 511 -0.57 -44.58 -1.02
CA VAL A 511 -1.39 -45.69 -0.49
C VAL A 511 -1.03 -46.94 -1.28
N VAL A 512 -0.76 -48.04 -0.59
CA VAL A 512 -0.38 -49.32 -1.20
C VAL A 512 -1.12 -50.48 -0.56
N ALA A 513 -1.42 -51.50 -1.36
CA ALA A 513 -2.00 -52.76 -0.92
C ALA A 513 -1.12 -53.96 -1.31
N ASP A 514 -0.85 -54.12 -2.61
CA ASP A 514 -0.03 -55.23 -3.13
C ASP A 514 1.48 -55.04 -2.97
N ILE A 515 1.92 -53.83 -2.63
CA ILE A 515 3.33 -53.46 -2.50
C ILE A 515 3.65 -53.29 -1.01
N PRO A 516 4.73 -53.91 -0.50
CA PRO A 516 5.13 -53.74 0.89
C PRO A 516 5.37 -52.26 1.23
N ALA A 517 4.67 -51.76 2.25
CA ALA A 517 4.79 -50.36 2.67
C ALA A 517 6.21 -50.00 3.12
N ASP A 518 6.96 -50.97 3.64
CA ASP A 518 8.36 -50.80 4.04
C ASP A 518 9.25 -50.53 2.82
N GLU A 519 9.05 -51.21 1.69
CA GLU A 519 9.80 -50.97 0.44
C GLU A 519 9.53 -49.56 -0.10
N VAL A 520 8.28 -49.10 -0.02
CA VAL A 520 7.89 -47.73 -0.40
C VAL A 520 8.53 -46.70 0.54
N ALA A 521 8.55 -46.97 1.84
CA ALA A 521 9.14 -46.08 2.83
C ALA A 521 10.66 -45.98 2.68
N GLU A 522 11.35 -47.09 2.43
CA GLU A 522 12.79 -47.15 2.15
C GLU A 522 13.11 -46.41 0.85
N ALA A 523 12.37 -46.65 -0.23
CA ALA A 523 12.56 -45.94 -1.50
C ALA A 523 12.42 -44.42 -1.35
N ILE A 524 11.45 -43.96 -0.55
CA ILE A 524 11.29 -42.53 -0.25
C ILE A 524 12.44 -42.01 0.62
N ALA A 525 12.86 -42.77 1.64
CA ALA A 525 13.92 -42.38 2.55
C ALA A 525 15.26 -42.22 1.81
N ASP A 526 15.66 -43.23 1.03
CA ASP A 526 16.90 -43.23 0.24
C ASP A 526 16.91 -42.10 -0.79
N ALA A 527 15.78 -41.87 -1.47
CA ALA A 527 15.66 -40.78 -2.43
C ALA A 527 15.69 -39.39 -1.77
N ALA A 528 15.18 -39.27 -0.54
CA ALA A 528 15.14 -38.02 0.22
C ALA A 528 16.48 -37.70 0.93
N GLU A 529 17.33 -38.70 1.16
CA GLU A 529 18.54 -38.57 1.96
C GLU A 529 19.56 -37.60 1.31
N THR A 530 20.13 -36.75 2.15
CA THR A 530 21.31 -35.92 1.86
C THR A 530 22.36 -36.00 2.97
N GLY A 531 22.00 -36.52 4.15
CA GLY A 531 22.83 -36.53 5.34
C GLY A 531 22.75 -35.22 6.15
N GLU A 532 21.94 -34.25 5.70
CA GLU A 532 21.83 -32.94 6.32
C GLU A 532 20.52 -32.79 7.13
N PRO A 533 20.50 -31.98 8.20
CA PRO A 533 19.27 -31.68 8.93
C PRO A 533 18.17 -31.17 8.00
N GLY A 534 17.02 -31.84 8.03
CA GLY A 534 15.83 -31.48 7.24
C GLY A 534 15.45 -32.40 6.10
N ASP A 535 16.11 -33.56 5.93
CA ASP A 535 15.78 -34.56 4.89
C ASP A 535 14.33 -35.02 4.98
N GLY A 536 13.82 -35.23 6.19
CA GLY A 536 12.40 -35.42 6.42
C GLY A 536 12.09 -36.49 7.44
N LYS A 537 10.83 -36.94 7.45
CA LYS A 537 10.37 -38.13 8.17
C LYS A 537 9.39 -38.88 7.29
N VAL A 538 9.44 -40.21 7.36
CA VAL A 538 8.50 -41.12 6.71
C VAL A 538 7.70 -41.83 7.81
N PHE A 539 6.39 -41.95 7.61
CA PHE A 539 5.45 -42.58 8.52
C PHE A 539 4.65 -43.62 7.77
N ILE A 540 4.42 -44.77 8.38
CA ILE A 540 3.57 -45.83 7.85
C ILE A 540 2.36 -45.94 8.77
N MET A 541 1.16 -45.88 8.21
CA MET A 541 -0.10 -45.93 8.96
C MET A 541 -1.02 -46.99 8.33
N PRO A 542 -1.79 -47.74 9.14
CA PRO A 542 -2.84 -48.62 8.61
C PRO A 542 -3.95 -47.81 7.93
N VAL A 543 -4.48 -48.33 6.83
CA VAL A 543 -5.71 -47.84 6.19
C VAL A 543 -6.75 -48.94 6.34
N GLU A 544 -7.89 -48.61 6.93
CA GLU A 544 -8.95 -49.59 7.22
C GLU A 544 -9.64 -50.10 5.94
N ASP A 545 -9.92 -49.20 4.99
CA ASP A 545 -10.55 -49.50 3.71
C ASP A 545 -10.22 -48.41 2.68
N ALA A 546 -10.38 -48.71 1.39
CA ALA A 546 -10.24 -47.76 0.28
C ALA A 546 -11.42 -47.92 -0.68
N LEU A 547 -11.95 -46.82 -1.22
CA LEU A 547 -13.07 -46.82 -2.18
C LEU A 547 -12.66 -46.07 -3.45
N GLN A 548 -12.63 -46.76 -4.59
CA GLN A 548 -12.38 -46.14 -5.87
C GLN A 548 -13.67 -45.52 -6.41
N VAL A 549 -13.77 -44.19 -6.38
CA VAL A 549 -14.98 -43.40 -6.73
C VAL A 549 -15.55 -43.75 -8.11
N ARG A 550 -14.69 -44.02 -9.11
CA ARG A 550 -15.13 -44.29 -10.48
C ARG A 550 -15.85 -45.64 -10.64
N THR A 551 -15.38 -46.66 -9.94
CA THR A 551 -15.82 -48.06 -10.13
C THR A 551 -16.67 -48.58 -8.98
N GLY A 552 -16.61 -47.92 -7.81
CA GLY A 552 -17.22 -48.42 -6.58
C GLY A 552 -16.46 -49.58 -5.94
N THR A 553 -15.28 -49.92 -6.46
CA THR A 553 -14.42 -50.98 -5.91
C THR A 553 -13.96 -50.58 -4.51
N THR A 554 -13.97 -51.54 -3.57
CA THR A 554 -13.53 -51.36 -2.19
C THR A 554 -12.37 -52.28 -1.84
N GLY A 555 -11.69 -52.04 -0.71
CA GLY A 555 -10.57 -52.85 -0.24
C GLY A 555 -9.30 -52.71 -1.10
N PRO A 556 -8.39 -53.69 -1.04
CA PRO A 556 -7.12 -53.68 -1.78
C PRO A 556 -7.25 -53.41 -3.27
N GLU A 557 -8.32 -53.90 -3.91
CA GLU A 557 -8.59 -53.72 -5.34
C GLU A 557 -8.86 -52.24 -5.73
N ALA A 558 -9.10 -51.37 -4.75
CA ALA A 558 -9.36 -49.95 -4.97
C ALA A 558 -8.08 -49.09 -5.04
N VAL A 559 -6.92 -49.65 -4.68
CA VAL A 559 -5.65 -48.95 -4.45
C VAL A 559 -4.73 -48.98 -5.67
#